data_AF-A0A4R5WAT3-F1
#
_entry.id   AF-A0A4R5WAT3-F1
#
_cell.length_a   1.000
_cell.length_b   1.000
_cell.length_c   1.000
_cell.angle_alpha   90.00
_cell.angle_beta   90.00
_cell.angle_gamma   90.00
#
_symmetry.space_group_name_H-M   'P 1'
#
loop_
_entity.id
_entity.type
_entity.pdbx_description
1 polymer ?
#
loop_
_entity_poly.entity_id
_entity_poly.type
_entity_poly.pdbx_seq_one_letter_code
_entity_poly.pdbx_strand_id
1 'polypeptide(L)'
;MKIAAKLIAGLAAVLLLTASPAHADAQSDVQELQRQTSELHANWDNLSQAQRNQQLSALQRQATIVQGEVDNLPPEQRPEIQARLTQVTFELADILRKVWPY
;
A
#
# COMPACT_ATOMS: atom_id res chain seq x y z
N MET A 1 13.90 -41.62 37.24
CA MET A 1 15.08 -40.73 37.06
C MET A 1 15.11 -40.22 35.62
N LYS A 2 15.63 -38.99 35.44
CA LYS A 2 15.90 -38.24 34.19
C LYS A 2 14.77 -37.36 33.63
N ILE A 3 14.50 -36.31 34.40
CA ILE A 3 14.36 -34.92 33.96
C ILE A 3 15.55 -34.50 33.09
N ALA A 4 15.30 -33.79 31.98
CA ALA A 4 16.16 -32.76 31.36
C ALA A 4 15.58 -32.41 29.97
N ALA A 5 15.02 -31.21 29.78
CA ALA A 5 15.75 -30.04 29.27
C ALA A 5 15.59 -29.94 27.74
N LYS A 6 15.27 -28.82 27.10
CA LYS A 6 15.24 -27.42 27.52
C LYS A 6 14.63 -26.63 26.35
N LEU A 7 13.85 -25.61 26.71
CA LEU A 7 13.83 -24.29 26.04
C LEU A 7 13.26 -24.25 24.62
N ILE A 8 11.95 -24.08 24.58
CA ILE A 8 11.26 -23.26 23.58
C ILE A 8 12.06 -21.95 23.47
N ALA A 9 12.65 -21.74 22.30
CA ALA A 9 13.36 -20.52 21.95
C ALA A 9 12.35 -19.37 21.81
N GLY A 10 11.82 -18.91 22.94
CA GLY A 10 11.31 -17.56 23.09
C GLY A 10 12.47 -16.65 23.41
N LEU A 11 13.11 -16.08 22.39
CA LEU A 11 14.08 -15.00 22.54
C LEU A 11 13.99 -14.06 21.33
N ALA A 12 13.02 -13.15 21.39
CA ALA A 12 13.17 -11.77 20.96
C ALA A 12 12.13 -10.94 21.74
N ALA A 13 12.38 -10.78 23.03
CA ALA A 13 11.74 -9.76 23.84
C ALA A 13 12.42 -8.41 23.57
N VAL A 14 11.65 -7.34 23.78
CA VAL A 14 12.08 -5.97 24.12
C VAL A 14 12.04 -4.94 22.97
N LEU A 15 10.89 -4.24 22.90
CA LEU A 15 10.74 -2.81 22.58
C LEU A 15 11.02 -2.31 21.15
N LEU A 16 10.29 -2.81 20.15
CA LEU A 16 9.99 -2.00 18.97
C LEU A 16 8.47 -1.92 18.79
N LEU A 17 7.96 -0.69 18.84
CA LEU A 17 6.59 -0.29 18.57
C LEU A 17 6.01 -1.02 17.34
N THR A 18 5.00 -1.86 17.58
CA THR A 18 3.72 -1.90 16.84
C THR A 18 3.74 -1.84 15.31
N ALA A 19 4.66 -2.50 14.61
CA ALA A 19 4.48 -2.78 13.17
C ALA A 19 4.28 -4.28 12.99
N SER A 20 3.02 -4.72 12.91
CA SER A 20 2.69 -6.08 12.48
C SER A 20 3.23 -6.31 11.06
N PRO A 21 3.62 -7.52 10.64
CA PRO A 21 4.05 -7.78 9.27
C PRO A 21 3.04 -7.26 8.24
N ALA A 22 1.74 -7.41 8.51
CA ALA A 22 0.64 -6.86 7.70
C ALA A 22 0.70 -5.32 7.50
N HIS A 23 1.22 -4.57 8.47
CA HIS A 23 1.40 -3.12 8.34
C HIS A 23 2.57 -2.77 7.43
N ALA A 24 3.66 -3.53 7.51
CA ALA A 24 4.81 -3.36 6.61
C ALA A 24 4.43 -3.70 5.16
N ASP A 25 3.66 -4.77 4.94
CA ASP A 25 3.11 -5.15 3.63
C ASP A 25 2.22 -4.02 3.09
N ALA A 26 1.17 -3.64 3.81
CA ALA A 26 0.25 -2.58 3.38
C ALA A 26 0.96 -1.23 3.13
N GLN A 27 1.99 -0.90 3.90
CA GLN A 27 2.79 0.30 3.68
C GLN A 27 3.62 0.20 2.40
N SER A 28 4.19 -0.97 2.12
CA SER A 28 4.96 -1.23 0.92
C SER A 28 4.07 -1.18 -0.32
N ASP A 29 2.86 -1.74 -0.24
CA ASP A 29 1.90 -1.71 -1.34
C ASP A 29 1.35 -0.31 -1.62
N VAL A 30 1.10 0.52 -0.59
CA VAL A 30 0.73 1.93 -0.81
C VAL A 30 1.88 2.70 -1.48
N GLN A 31 3.14 2.43 -1.10
CA GLN A 31 4.30 3.05 -1.74
C GLN A 31 4.41 2.64 -3.21
N GLU A 32 4.18 1.36 -3.51
CA GLU A 32 4.16 0.87 -4.89
C GLU A 32 3.02 1.52 -5.69
N LEU A 33 1.82 1.63 -5.11
CA LEU A 33 0.68 2.33 -5.72
C LEU A 33 1.02 3.80 -6.03
N GLN A 34 1.69 4.48 -5.09
CA GLN A 34 2.15 5.85 -5.26
C GLN A 34 3.18 5.96 -6.39
N ARG A 35 4.13 5.03 -6.43
CA ARG A 35 5.17 4.98 -7.46
C ARG A 35 4.54 4.79 -8.84
N GLN A 36 3.67 3.80 -9.01
CA GLN A 36 2.97 3.53 -10.27
C GLN A 36 2.12 4.73 -10.71
N THR A 37 1.43 5.38 -9.77
CA THR A 37 0.67 6.60 -10.04
C THR A 37 1.57 7.74 -10.52
N SER A 38 2.73 7.92 -9.87
CA SER A 38 3.72 8.94 -10.26
C SER A 38 4.34 8.64 -11.61
N GLU A 39 4.68 7.38 -11.90
CA GLU A 39 5.20 6.94 -13.20
C GLU A 39 4.14 7.12 -14.30
N LEU A 40 2.88 6.77 -14.02
CA LEU A 40 1.76 7.00 -14.90
C LEU A 40 1.58 8.50 -15.18
N HIS A 41 1.69 9.36 -14.15
CA HIS A 41 1.62 10.82 -14.31
C HIS A 41 2.77 11.37 -15.15
N ALA A 42 4.02 10.95 -14.86
CA ALA A 42 5.21 11.44 -15.55
C ALA A 42 5.24 11.00 -17.02
N ASN A 43 4.86 9.76 -17.31
CA ASN A 43 4.79 9.24 -18.67
C ASN A 43 3.44 9.48 -19.34
N TRP A 44 2.50 10.18 -18.69
CA TRP A 44 1.13 10.30 -19.14
C TRP A 44 1.02 10.69 -20.60
N ASP A 45 1.64 11.81 -20.99
CA ASP A 45 1.64 12.36 -22.36
C ASP A 45 2.27 11.42 -23.40
N ASN A 46 3.20 10.55 -22.98
CA ASN A 46 3.88 9.61 -23.86
C ASN A 46 3.11 8.28 -24.03
N LEU A 47 2.16 7.99 -23.14
CA LEU A 47 1.39 6.74 -23.17
C LEU A 47 0.20 6.83 -24.14
N SER A 48 -0.03 5.75 -24.88
CA SER A 48 -1.24 5.58 -25.69
C SER A 48 -2.49 5.41 -24.82
N GLN A 49 -3.68 5.73 -25.35
CA GLN A 49 -4.93 5.63 -24.58
C GLN A 49 -5.20 4.20 -24.05
N ALA A 50 -4.87 3.17 -24.82
CA ALA A 50 -4.96 1.79 -24.37
C ALA A 50 -4.02 1.49 -23.18
N GLN A 51 -2.78 2.01 -23.21
CA GLN A 51 -1.81 1.84 -22.13
C GLN A 51 -2.26 2.57 -20.86
N ARG A 52 -2.77 3.80 -21.00
CA ARG A 52 -3.36 4.57 -19.89
C ARG A 52 -4.51 3.80 -19.24
N ASN A 53 -5.44 3.24 -20.02
CA ASN A 53 -6.54 2.44 -19.48
C ASN A 53 -6.06 1.17 -18.76
N GLN A 54 -5.05 0.49 -19.30
CA GLN A 54 -4.46 -0.69 -18.67
C GLN A 54 -3.80 -0.35 -17.33
N GLN A 55 -2.99 0.72 -17.30
CA GLN A 55 -2.35 1.24 -16.08
C GLN A 55 -3.38 1.67 -15.03
N LEU A 56 -4.40 2.45 -15.43
CA LEU A 56 -5.49 2.86 -14.54
C LEU A 56 -6.24 1.66 -13.96
N SER A 57 -6.53 0.65 -14.79
CA SER A 57 -7.22 -0.57 -14.34
C SER A 57 -6.35 -1.41 -13.40
N ALA A 58 -5.03 -1.42 -13.59
CA ALA A 58 -4.09 -2.06 -12.68
C ALA A 58 -4.03 -1.33 -11.33
N LEU A 59 -3.90 0.00 -11.36
CA LEU A 59 -3.89 0.86 -10.18
C LEU A 59 -5.19 0.74 -9.37
N GLN A 60 -6.36 0.74 -10.02
CA GLN A 60 -7.64 0.57 -9.32
C GLN A 60 -7.75 -0.79 -8.61
N ARG A 61 -7.32 -1.88 -9.26
CA ARG A 61 -7.31 -3.20 -8.64
C ARG A 61 -6.35 -3.25 -7.45
N GLN A 62 -5.15 -2.70 -7.60
CA GLN A 62 -4.17 -2.70 -6.51
C GLN A 62 -4.66 -1.84 -5.34
N ALA A 63 -5.22 -0.66 -5.60
CA ALA A 63 -5.83 0.18 -4.58
C ALA A 63 -6.93 -0.55 -3.81
N THR A 64 -7.74 -1.38 -4.49
CA THR A 64 -8.81 -2.18 -3.85
C THR A 64 -8.22 -3.26 -2.93
N ILE A 65 -7.16 -3.95 -3.36
CA ILE A 65 -6.46 -4.96 -2.56
C ILE A 65 -5.88 -4.31 -1.31
N VAL A 66 -5.09 -3.25 -1.50
CA VAL A 66 -4.46 -2.48 -0.43
C VAL A 66 -5.49 -1.92 0.53
N GLN A 67 -6.62 -1.41 0.04
CA GLN A 67 -7.70 -0.93 0.89
C GLN A 67 -8.31 -2.05 1.74
N GLY A 68 -8.45 -3.25 1.19
CA GLY A 68 -8.86 -4.43 1.95
C GLY A 68 -7.84 -4.83 3.03
N GLU A 69 -6.54 -4.74 2.73
CA GLU A 69 -5.48 -4.99 3.72
C GLU A 69 -5.49 -3.95 4.83
N VAL A 70 -5.60 -2.66 4.46
CA VAL A 70 -5.73 -1.56 5.41
C VAL A 70 -6.94 -1.72 6.32
N ASP A 71 -8.09 -2.13 5.79
CA ASP A 71 -9.29 -2.36 6.61
C ASP A 71 -9.08 -3.45 7.66
N ASN A 72 -8.28 -4.47 7.32
CA ASN A 72 -7.88 -5.56 8.23
C ASN A 72 -6.75 -5.19 9.20
N LEU A 73 -6.13 -4.02 9.08
CA LEU A 73 -5.09 -3.58 10.00
C LEU A 73 -5.66 -3.19 11.37
N PRO A 74 -4.83 -3.24 12.43
CA PRO A 74 -5.20 -2.71 13.74
C PRO A 74 -5.61 -1.22 13.65
N PRO A 75 -6.63 -0.79 14.40
CA PRO A 75 -7.20 0.57 14.29
C PRO A 75 -6.20 1.69 14.60
N GLU A 76 -5.15 1.39 15.35
CA GLU A 76 -4.06 2.30 15.68
C GLU A 76 -3.02 2.48 14.57
N GLN A 77 -2.95 1.55 13.60
CA GLN A 77 -2.03 1.62 12.43
C GLN A 77 -2.75 2.08 11.15
N ARG A 78 -4.05 1.75 11.05
CA ARG A 78 -4.93 2.17 9.94
C ARG A 78 -4.83 3.64 9.51
N PRO A 79 -4.93 4.65 10.41
CA PRO A 79 -5.05 6.04 9.98
C PRO A 79 -3.81 6.53 9.22
N GLU A 80 -2.61 6.03 9.55
CA GLU A 80 -1.38 6.40 8.86
C GLU A 80 -1.40 5.89 7.41
N ILE A 81 -1.69 4.61 7.20
CA ILE A 81 -1.71 4.02 5.86
C ILE A 81 -2.88 4.56 5.06
N GLN A 82 -4.04 4.76 5.69
CA GLN A 82 -5.21 5.33 5.04
C GLN A 82 -4.97 6.77 4.57
N ALA A 83 -4.21 7.58 5.32
CA ALA A 83 -3.81 8.91 4.87
C ALA A 83 -2.93 8.85 3.60
N ARG A 84 -1.94 7.94 3.57
CA ARG A 84 -1.11 7.74 2.37
C ARG A 84 -1.93 7.24 1.18
N LEU A 85 -2.81 6.25 1.37
CA LEU A 85 -3.68 5.74 0.30
C LEU A 85 -4.62 6.84 -0.24
N THR A 86 -5.13 7.69 0.65
CA THR A 86 -5.95 8.85 0.28
C THR A 86 -5.15 9.85 -0.56
N GLN A 87 -3.89 10.10 -0.21
CA GLN A 87 -3.00 10.96 -1.01
C GLN A 87 -2.80 10.40 -2.43
N VAL A 88 -2.51 9.10 -2.57
CA VAL A 88 -2.38 8.46 -3.89
C VAL A 88 -3.68 8.56 -4.69
N THR A 89 -4.82 8.41 -4.03
CA THR A 89 -6.14 8.57 -4.66
C THR A 89 -6.35 9.99 -5.17
N PHE A 90 -5.92 11.02 -4.43
CA PHE A 90 -5.95 12.41 -4.90
C PHE A 90 -5.04 12.65 -6.10
N GLU A 91 -3.81 12.09 -6.10
CA GLU A 91 -2.91 12.20 -7.26
C GLU A 91 -3.49 11.52 -8.50
N LEU A 92 -4.05 10.32 -8.34
CA LEU A 92 -4.81 9.63 -9.40
C LEU A 92 -5.97 10.48 -9.92
N ALA A 93 -6.75 11.09 -9.02
CA ALA A 93 -7.86 11.96 -9.40
C ALA A 93 -7.40 13.23 -10.13
N ASP A 94 -6.24 13.79 -9.77
CA ASP A 94 -5.65 14.93 -10.46
C ASP A 94 -5.21 14.57 -11.90
N ILE A 95 -4.57 13.40 -12.07
CA ILE A 95 -4.23 12.86 -13.40
C ILE A 95 -5.50 12.73 -14.24
N LEU A 96 -6.57 12.14 -13.69
CA LEU A 96 -7.85 11.97 -14.38
C LEU A 96 -8.51 13.32 -14.72
N ARG A 97 -8.44 14.31 -13.82
CA ARG A 97 -8.94 15.66 -14.07
C ARG A 97 -8.20 16.34 -15.22
N LYS A 98 -6.87 16.22 -15.28
CA LYS A 98 -6.05 16.78 -16.36
C LYS A 98 -6.42 16.22 -17.73
N VAL A 99 -6.93 15.00 -17.76
CA VAL A 99 -7.32 14.25 -18.98
C VAL A 99 -8.72 14.60 -19.46
N TRP A 100 -9.62 14.92 -18.52
CA TRP A 100 -11.01 15.26 -18.82
C TRP A 100 -11.29 16.70 -18.39
N PRO A 101 -10.75 17.70 -19.11
CA PRO A 101 -11.17 19.07 -18.92
C PRO A 101 -12.64 19.14 -19.38
N TYR A 102 -13.54 19.31 -18.42
CA TYR A 102 -14.92 19.73 -18.71
C TYR A 102 -14.92 21.13 -19.34
#